data_AF-A0A9E4ERH2-F1
#
_entry.id   AF-A0A9E4ERH2-F1
#
_cell.length_a   1.000
_cell.length_b   1.000
_cell.length_c   1.000
_cell.angle_alpha   90.00
_cell.angle_beta   90.00
_cell.angle_gamma   90.00
#
_symmetry.space_group_name_H-M   'P 1'
#
loop_
_entity.id
_entity.type
_entity.pdbx_description
1 polymer ?
#
loop_
_entity_poly.entity_id
_entity_poly.type
_entity_poly.pdbx_seq_one_letter_code
_entity_poly.pdbx_strand_id
1 'polypeptide(L)'
;MHLYKVTAPLKSRLFNPTKFYRTQDFRSSSPRPKPGYISECLLYAGDFDEISNHLFPKIHRIRVRNSEISRSELSTLGYETDPEKRCFIFVNKGDETQIMAFVANVYIFEDRHFTKTPSNEYISREPVEAVGSESYAMPEILRRWGIQLVFVDSVPELSRILTNAGVDYSYQT
;
A
#
# COMPACT_ATOMS: atom_id res chain seq x y z
N MET A 1 -0.53 16.54 -11.95
CA MET A 1 -0.09 15.74 -10.79
C MET A 1 0.48 14.43 -11.31
N HIS A 2 1.41 13.79 -10.59
CA HIS A 2 1.91 12.47 -10.98
C HIS A 2 1.17 11.37 -10.22
N LEU A 3 0.90 10.26 -10.92
CA LEU A 3 0.37 9.03 -10.36
C LEU A 3 1.42 7.93 -10.42
N TYR A 4 1.32 6.97 -9.52
CA TYR A 4 2.34 5.96 -9.31
C TYR A 4 1.77 4.55 -9.40
N LYS A 5 2.61 3.60 -9.79
CA LYS A 5 2.30 2.16 -9.76
C LYS A 5 3.54 1.37 -9.36
N VAL A 6 3.40 0.51 -8.35
CA VAL A 6 4.46 -0.44 -8.00
C VAL A 6 4.28 -1.72 -8.81
N THR A 7 5.35 -2.16 -9.47
CA THR A 7 5.36 -3.44 -10.17
C THR A 7 6.78 -4.01 -10.25
N ALA A 8 6.93 -5.23 -10.76
CA ALA A 8 8.25 -5.77 -11.07
C ALA A 8 8.90 -4.97 -12.23
N PRO A 9 10.24 -4.98 -12.37
CA PRO A 9 10.89 -4.35 -13.51
C PRO A 9 10.35 -4.87 -14.83
N LEU A 10 9.93 -3.96 -15.70
CA LEU A 10 9.44 -4.23 -17.05
C LEU A 10 10.40 -3.64 -18.08
N LYS A 11 10.59 -4.37 -19.18
CA LYS A 11 11.33 -3.88 -20.36
C LYS A 11 10.56 -2.77 -21.10
N SER A 12 9.24 -2.89 -21.14
CA SER A 12 8.33 -1.89 -21.72
C SER A 12 7.77 -1.00 -20.62
N ARG A 13 7.60 0.28 -20.92
CA ARG A 13 6.90 1.23 -20.06
C ARG A 13 5.40 1.33 -20.38
N LEU A 14 4.92 0.57 -21.36
CA LEU A 14 3.51 0.49 -21.70
C LEU A 14 2.78 -0.47 -20.75
N PHE A 15 1.78 0.05 -20.04
CA PHE A 15 0.92 -0.72 -19.17
C PHE A 15 -0.45 -0.89 -19.81
N ASN A 16 -0.83 -2.14 -20.05
CA ASN A 16 -2.16 -2.47 -20.53
C ASN A 16 -3.13 -2.65 -19.35
N PRO A 17 -4.40 -2.21 -19.48
CA PRO A 17 -5.44 -2.56 -18.53
C PRO A 17 -5.55 -4.08 -18.39
N THR A 18 -5.65 -4.55 -17.15
CA THR A 18 -5.78 -5.99 -16.85
C THR A 18 -7.15 -6.28 -16.27
N LYS A 19 -7.62 -7.52 -16.44
CA LYS A 19 -8.92 -7.93 -15.92
C LYS A 19 -8.93 -7.88 -14.38
N PHE A 20 -9.84 -7.10 -13.83
CA PHE A 20 -10.17 -7.02 -12.41
C PHE A 20 -11.66 -7.26 -12.21
N TYR A 21 -12.02 -7.54 -10.96
CA TYR A 21 -13.39 -7.67 -10.49
C TYR A 21 -13.58 -6.64 -9.39
N ARG A 22 -14.65 -5.86 -9.43
CA ARG A 22 -14.90 -4.82 -8.41
C ARG A 22 -16.37 -4.65 -8.08
N THR A 23 -16.66 -4.02 -6.95
CA THR A 23 -18.00 -3.53 -6.65
C THR A 23 -18.35 -2.32 -7.52
N GLN A 24 -19.66 -2.06 -7.70
CA GLN A 24 -20.14 -0.98 -8.55
C GLN A 24 -19.65 0.41 -8.09
N ASP A 25 -19.51 0.58 -6.78
CA ASP A 25 -19.08 1.80 -6.08
C ASP A 25 -17.54 1.93 -5.92
N PHE A 26 -16.76 0.99 -6.47
CA PHE A 26 -15.30 0.94 -6.36
C PHE A 26 -14.74 0.78 -4.92
N ARG A 27 -15.58 0.50 -3.92
CA ARG A 27 -15.09 0.30 -2.54
C ARG A 27 -14.29 -0.99 -2.35
N SER A 28 -14.44 -1.96 -3.25
CA SER A 28 -13.65 -3.18 -3.20
C SER A 28 -13.31 -3.68 -4.59
N SER A 29 -12.07 -4.13 -4.75
CA SER A 29 -11.55 -4.73 -5.97
C SER A 29 -10.85 -6.06 -5.67
N SER A 30 -10.73 -6.91 -6.68
CA SER A 30 -10.16 -8.24 -6.59
C SER A 30 -9.55 -8.63 -7.94
N PRO A 31 -8.34 -9.22 -7.97
CA PRO A 31 -7.78 -9.82 -9.19
C PRO A 31 -8.49 -11.14 -9.55
N ARG A 32 -9.35 -11.68 -8.68
CA ARG A 32 -10.08 -12.94 -8.85
C ARG A 32 -11.59 -12.72 -8.90
N PRO A 33 -12.35 -13.56 -9.62
CA PRO A 33 -13.81 -13.51 -9.63
C PRO A 33 -14.39 -13.58 -8.22
N LYS A 34 -15.43 -12.79 -7.95
CA LYS A 34 -16.20 -12.82 -6.70
C LYS A 34 -17.70 -12.64 -6.99
N PRO A 35 -18.60 -13.35 -6.29
CA PRO A 35 -20.04 -13.13 -6.42
C PRO A 35 -20.42 -11.66 -6.19
N GLY A 36 -21.26 -11.10 -7.07
CA GLY A 36 -21.70 -9.70 -7.00
C GLY A 36 -20.69 -8.67 -7.53
N TYR A 37 -19.51 -9.08 -8.00
CA TYR A 37 -18.50 -8.17 -8.56
C TYR A 37 -18.64 -8.08 -10.08
N ILE A 38 -18.47 -6.88 -10.61
CA ILE A 38 -18.44 -6.57 -12.04
C ILE A 38 -17.02 -6.80 -12.55
N SER A 39 -16.90 -7.49 -13.69
CA SER A 39 -15.61 -7.70 -14.35
C SER A 39 -15.31 -6.56 -15.32
N GLU A 40 -14.11 -6.00 -15.23
CA GLU A 40 -13.67 -4.88 -16.07
C GLU A 40 -12.15 -4.93 -16.30
N CYS A 41 -11.66 -4.45 -17.45
CA CYS A 41 -10.23 -4.30 -17.71
C CYS A 41 -9.78 -2.91 -17.28
N LEU A 42 -8.94 -2.84 -16.25
CA LEU A 42 -8.52 -1.60 -15.60
C LEU A 42 -7.01 -1.59 -15.37
N LEU A 43 -6.40 -0.43 -15.60
CA LEU A 43 -5.07 -0.08 -15.11
C LEU A 43 -5.23 0.80 -13.88
N TYR A 44 -4.84 0.28 -12.72
CA TYR A 44 -4.78 1.06 -11.48
C TYR A 44 -3.43 1.76 -11.33
N ALA A 45 -3.50 3.04 -10.98
CA ALA A 45 -2.44 3.84 -10.39
C ALA A 45 -3.00 4.54 -9.15
N GLY A 46 -2.14 5.13 -8.34
CA GLY A 46 -2.58 5.87 -7.16
C GLY A 46 -1.68 7.07 -6.92
N ASP A 47 -2.09 7.92 -6.00
CA ASP A 47 -1.11 8.80 -5.38
C ASP A 47 -0.11 7.98 -4.54
N PHE A 48 0.89 8.70 -4.01
CA PHE A 48 1.96 8.06 -3.28
C PHE A 48 1.46 7.34 -2.00
N ASP A 49 0.48 7.90 -1.30
CA ASP A 49 -0.05 7.37 -0.04
C ASP A 49 -0.94 6.13 -0.27
N GLU A 50 -1.57 6.04 -1.45
CA GLU A 50 -2.36 4.90 -1.91
C GLU A 50 -1.49 3.71 -2.30
N ILE A 51 -0.36 3.95 -2.99
CA ILE A 51 0.53 2.87 -3.41
C ILE A 51 1.44 2.34 -2.31
N SER A 52 1.46 2.97 -1.12
CA SER A 52 2.30 2.56 0.01
C SER A 52 2.11 1.09 0.41
N ASN A 53 0.92 0.55 0.17
CA ASN A 53 0.59 -0.84 0.41
C ASN A 53 1.32 -1.81 -0.54
N HIS A 54 1.82 -1.35 -1.68
CA HIS A 54 2.53 -2.21 -2.63
C HIS A 54 4.05 -2.10 -2.51
N LEU A 55 4.54 -1.26 -1.59
CA LEU A 55 5.96 -0.94 -1.45
C LEU A 55 6.73 -1.94 -0.59
N PHE A 56 6.03 -2.91 0.00
CA PHE A 56 6.59 -4.01 0.79
C PHE A 56 6.49 -5.33 0.03
N PRO A 57 7.38 -6.30 0.32
CA PRO A 57 7.22 -7.67 -0.16
C PRO A 57 5.90 -8.29 0.33
N LYS A 58 5.56 -9.48 -0.17
CA LYS A 58 4.38 -10.24 0.28
C LYS A 58 4.63 -10.80 1.68
N ILE A 59 4.34 -9.99 2.68
CA ILE A 59 4.52 -10.28 4.10
C ILE A 59 3.28 -9.85 4.88
N HIS A 60 3.05 -10.54 6.00
CA HIS A 60 2.04 -10.10 6.95
C HIS A 60 2.44 -8.77 7.57
N ARG A 61 1.51 -7.82 7.58
CA ARG A 61 1.73 -6.52 8.20
C ARG A 61 0.44 -5.88 8.69
N ILE A 62 0.60 -5.01 9.66
CA ILE A 62 -0.44 -4.11 10.15
C ILE A 62 -0.01 -2.69 9.85
N ARG A 63 -0.88 -1.92 9.18
CA ARG A 63 -0.71 -0.48 8.99
C ARG A 63 -1.65 0.26 9.92
N VAL A 64 -1.11 1.26 10.61
CA VAL A 64 -1.86 2.21 11.44
C VAL A 64 -1.49 3.61 10.99
N ARG A 65 -2.45 4.45 10.57
CA ARG A 65 -2.16 5.86 10.25
C ARG A 65 -2.12 6.67 11.54
N ASN A 66 -1.25 7.69 11.60
CA ASN A 66 -1.13 8.55 12.78
C ASN A 66 -2.43 9.34 13.04
N SER A 67 -3.27 9.55 12.02
CA SER A 67 -4.59 10.17 12.16
C SER A 67 -5.68 9.22 12.68
N GLU A 68 -5.44 7.90 12.69
CA GLU A 68 -6.45 6.88 12.98
C GLU A 68 -6.32 6.30 14.39
N ILE A 69 -5.31 6.71 15.18
CA ILE A 69 -5.06 6.17 16.51
C ILE A 69 -4.57 7.25 17.48
N SER A 70 -4.93 7.14 18.75
CA SER A 70 -4.29 7.96 19.77
C SER A 70 -2.91 7.39 20.09
N ARG A 71 -1.86 8.21 19.99
CA ARG A 71 -0.48 7.78 20.30
C ARG A 71 -0.35 7.18 21.70
N SER A 72 -1.18 7.64 22.64
CA SER A 72 -1.24 7.09 24.00
C SER A 72 -1.60 5.59 24.03
N GLU A 73 -2.42 5.12 23.08
CA GLU A 73 -2.84 3.72 23.00
C GLU A 73 -1.66 2.84 22.57
N LEU A 74 -0.92 3.24 21.54
CA LEU A 74 0.28 2.50 21.11
C LEU A 74 1.38 2.51 22.18
N SER A 75 1.59 3.65 22.85
CA SER A 75 2.56 3.73 23.94
C SER A 75 2.16 2.85 25.13
N THR A 76 0.86 2.73 25.43
CA THR A 76 0.36 1.81 26.48
C THR A 76 0.62 0.35 26.12
N LEU A 77 0.63 0.02 24.83
CA LEU A 77 1.02 -1.29 24.31
C LEU A 77 2.55 -1.49 24.22
N GLY A 78 3.34 -0.51 24.64
CA GLY A 78 4.80 -0.57 24.64
C GLY A 78 5.45 -0.19 23.30
N TYR A 79 4.70 0.44 22.39
CA TYR A 79 5.22 0.87 21.10
C TYR A 79 5.47 2.39 21.09
N GLU A 80 6.74 2.76 20.97
CA GLU A 80 7.13 4.16 20.79
C GLU A 80 6.81 4.63 19.37
N THR A 81 6.17 5.79 19.26
CA THR A 81 5.76 6.37 17.98
C THR A 81 6.39 7.74 17.80
N ASP A 82 6.97 7.96 16.63
CA ASP A 82 7.51 9.27 16.25
C ASP A 82 6.36 10.19 15.74
N PRO A 83 6.14 11.35 16.38
CA PRO A 83 5.12 12.34 16.01
C PRO A 83 5.13 12.77 14.55
N GLU A 84 6.31 12.81 13.94
CA GLU A 84 6.53 13.34 12.59
C GLU A 84 6.19 12.31 11.51
N LYS A 85 5.94 11.06 11.90
CA LYS A 85 5.62 9.97 10.99
C LYS A 85 4.14 10.02 10.63
N ARG A 86 3.85 9.77 9.35
CA ARG A 86 2.49 9.73 8.80
C ARG A 86 1.79 8.42 9.14
N CYS A 87 2.53 7.31 9.21
CA CYS A 87 2.00 6.01 9.57
C CYS A 87 3.05 5.10 10.20
N PHE A 88 2.54 4.07 10.87
CA PHE A 88 3.28 2.99 11.49
C PHE A 88 2.94 1.70 10.76
N ILE A 89 3.97 0.95 10.38
CA ILE A 89 3.82 -0.37 9.76
C ILE A 89 4.51 -1.39 10.67
N PHE A 90 3.71 -2.30 11.20
CA PHE A 90 4.18 -3.40 12.03
C PHE A 90 4.37 -4.65 11.17
N VAL A 91 5.53 -5.29 11.30
CA VAL A 91 5.94 -6.48 10.53
C VAL A 91 6.59 -7.49 11.48
N ASN A 92 6.66 -8.77 11.12
CA ASN A 92 7.37 -9.73 11.97
C ASN A 92 8.88 -9.44 11.95
N LYS A 93 9.55 -9.59 13.09
CA LYS A 93 11.02 -9.51 13.20
C LYS A 93 11.73 -10.46 12.23
N GLY A 94 11.18 -11.66 12.03
CA GLY A 94 11.73 -12.64 11.09
C GLY A 94 11.79 -12.17 9.63
N ASP A 95 10.99 -11.17 9.26
CA ASP A 95 10.91 -10.64 7.90
C ASP A 95 11.92 -9.48 7.67
N GLU A 96 12.66 -9.05 8.70
CA GLU A 96 13.53 -7.86 8.64
C GLU A 96 14.52 -7.88 7.49
N THR A 97 15.32 -8.95 7.36
CA THR A 97 16.31 -9.07 6.30
C THR A 97 15.68 -8.98 4.91
N GLN A 98 14.53 -9.63 4.72
CA GLN A 98 13.82 -9.61 3.43
C GLN A 98 13.27 -8.22 3.11
N ILE A 99 12.73 -7.52 4.11
CA ILE A 99 12.17 -6.18 3.96
C ILE A 99 13.28 -5.18 3.63
N MET A 100 14.37 -5.20 4.39
CA MET A 100 15.47 -4.26 4.23
C MET A 100 16.24 -4.47 2.93
N ALA A 101 16.26 -5.70 2.40
CA ALA A 101 16.81 -6.01 1.08
C ALA A 101 15.83 -5.73 -0.08
N PHE A 102 14.56 -5.43 0.19
CA PHE A 102 13.57 -5.23 -0.86
C PHE A 102 13.79 -3.91 -1.60
N VAL A 103 13.70 -3.98 -2.93
CA VAL A 103 13.76 -2.83 -3.84
C VAL A 103 12.46 -2.76 -4.61
N ALA A 104 11.67 -1.72 -4.36
CA ALA A 104 10.42 -1.47 -5.07
C ALA A 104 10.69 -0.72 -6.38
N ASN A 105 10.04 -1.13 -7.47
CA ASN A 105 10.09 -0.38 -8.72
C ASN A 105 8.76 0.37 -8.89
N VAL A 106 8.87 1.68 -9.00
CA VAL A 106 7.75 2.62 -9.06
C VAL A 106 7.74 3.26 -10.43
N TYR A 107 6.64 3.06 -11.16
CA TYR A 107 6.39 3.69 -12.44
C TYR A 107 5.55 4.95 -12.24
N ILE A 108 5.88 5.99 -12.98
CA ILE A 108 5.31 7.33 -12.86
C ILE A 108 4.48 7.61 -14.11
N PHE A 109 3.25 8.10 -13.92
CA PHE A 109 2.32 8.44 -14.98
C PHE A 109 1.84 9.88 -14.84
N GLU A 110 1.48 10.48 -15.98
CA GLU A 110 0.69 11.72 -15.98
C GLU A 110 -0.77 11.42 -15.63
N ASP A 111 -1.36 12.24 -14.78
CA ASP A 111 -2.74 12.10 -14.31
C ASP A 111 -3.80 12.20 -15.42
N ARG A 112 -3.53 12.93 -16.51
CA ARG A 112 -4.48 13.15 -17.62
C ARG A 112 -5.02 11.86 -18.26
N HIS A 113 -4.31 10.74 -18.11
CA HIS A 113 -4.73 9.44 -18.65
C HIS A 113 -5.62 8.65 -17.69
N PHE A 114 -5.88 9.17 -16.49
CA PHE A 114 -6.58 8.47 -15.44
C PHE A 114 -7.83 9.23 -15.01
N THR A 115 -8.87 8.47 -14.66
CA THR A 115 -10.08 8.97 -14.02
C THR A 115 -10.07 8.58 -12.55
N LYS A 116 -10.30 9.55 -11.67
CA LYS A 116 -10.48 9.29 -10.24
C LYS A 116 -11.85 8.67 -9.97
N THR A 117 -11.89 7.59 -9.21
CA THR A 117 -13.12 6.89 -8.84
C THR A 117 -13.71 7.47 -7.54
N PRO A 118 -14.97 7.17 -7.19
CA PRO A 118 -15.56 7.56 -5.91
C PRO A 118 -14.83 7.00 -4.68
N SER A 119 -14.04 5.94 -4.84
CA SER A 119 -13.21 5.34 -3.78
C SER A 119 -11.81 5.96 -3.68
N ASN A 120 -11.58 7.09 -4.35
CA ASN A 120 -10.31 7.79 -4.51
C ASN A 120 -9.25 7.10 -5.37
N GLU A 121 -9.46 5.87 -5.84
CA GLU A 121 -8.54 5.18 -6.75
C GLU A 121 -8.44 5.89 -8.11
N TYR A 122 -7.31 5.76 -8.80
CA TYR A 122 -7.13 6.26 -10.17
C TYR A 122 -7.07 5.11 -11.17
N ILE A 123 -7.94 5.16 -12.17
CA ILE A 123 -8.05 4.10 -13.19
C ILE A 123 -7.88 4.62 -14.60
N SER A 124 -7.31 3.79 -15.47
CA SER A 124 -7.40 3.93 -16.92
C SER A 124 -8.01 2.67 -17.55
N ARG A 125 -8.81 2.87 -18.61
CA ARG A 125 -9.36 1.80 -19.45
C ARG A 125 -8.58 1.60 -20.74
N GLU A 126 -7.56 2.42 -20.95
CA GLU A 126 -6.70 2.39 -22.13
C GLU A 126 -5.27 2.07 -21.71
N PRO A 127 -4.44 1.54 -22.63
CA PRO A 127 -3.00 1.43 -22.39
C PRO A 127 -2.38 2.79 -22.10
N VAL A 128 -1.52 2.86 -21.08
CA VAL A 128 -0.82 4.10 -20.72
C VAL A 128 0.66 3.82 -20.60
N GLU A 129 1.47 4.69 -21.21
CA GLU A 129 2.92 4.64 -21.08
C GLU A 129 3.37 5.44 -19.85
N ALA A 130 4.22 4.83 -19.04
CA ALA A 130 4.83 5.52 -17.91
C ALA A 130 5.86 6.54 -18.40
N VAL A 131 5.75 7.78 -17.92
CA VAL A 131 6.69 8.87 -18.24
C VAL A 131 8.03 8.70 -17.53
N GLY A 132 8.07 7.89 -16.45
CA GLY A 132 9.27 7.61 -15.70
C GLY A 132 9.18 6.32 -14.90
N SER A 133 10.33 5.87 -14.41
CA SER A 133 10.43 4.74 -13.50
C SER A 133 11.61 4.93 -12.56
N GLU A 134 11.41 4.69 -11.28
CA GLU A 134 12.44 4.78 -10.25
C GLU A 134 12.44 3.50 -9.41
N SER A 135 13.61 3.12 -8.90
CA SER A 135 13.77 1.99 -7.98
C SER A 135 14.19 2.53 -6.63
N TYR A 136 13.48 2.15 -5.58
CA TYR A 136 13.77 2.60 -4.23
C TYR A 136 14.07 1.41 -3.32
N ALA A 137 15.17 1.52 -2.58
CA ALA A 137 15.42 0.61 -1.47
C ALA A 137 14.47 0.95 -0.31
N MET A 138 14.06 -0.06 0.46
CA MET A 138 13.14 0.12 1.59
C MET A 138 13.51 1.25 2.57
N PRO A 139 14.79 1.46 2.97
CA PRO A 139 15.12 2.58 3.85
C PRO A 139 14.79 3.95 3.27
N GLU A 140 14.94 4.11 1.95
CA GLU A 140 14.62 5.35 1.24
C GLU A 140 13.11 5.59 1.22
N ILE A 141 12.35 4.55 0.91
CA ILE A 141 10.89 4.47 0.98
C ILE A 141 10.39 4.95 2.35
N LEU A 142 10.88 4.35 3.42
CA LEU A 142 10.46 4.65 4.79
C LEU A 142 10.73 6.12 5.16
N ARG A 143 11.93 6.62 4.81
CA ARG A 143 12.32 8.00 5.07
C ARG A 143 11.48 8.99 4.27
N ARG A 144 11.40 8.80 2.95
CA ARG A 144 10.73 9.74 2.02
C ARG A 144 9.25 9.90 2.34
N TRP A 145 8.62 8.87 2.88
CA TRP A 145 7.17 8.85 3.12
C TRP A 145 6.78 8.96 4.58
N GLY A 146 7.76 9.21 5.46
CA GLY A 146 7.52 9.37 6.88
C GLY A 146 6.85 8.14 7.47
N ILE A 147 7.27 6.95 7.05
CA ILE A 147 6.77 5.67 7.57
C ILE A 147 7.73 5.20 8.66
N GLN A 148 7.18 4.86 9.82
CA GLN A 148 7.93 4.13 10.84
C GLN A 148 7.69 2.63 10.65
N LEU A 149 8.75 1.89 10.41
CA LEU A 149 8.72 0.43 10.42
C LEU A 149 8.98 -0.06 11.84
N VAL A 150 8.11 -0.92 12.35
CA VAL A 150 8.20 -1.50 13.69
C VAL A 150 8.23 -3.02 13.59
N PHE A 151 9.29 -3.63 14.12
CA PHE A 151 9.43 -5.09 14.12
C PHE A 151 8.85 -5.69 15.39
N VAL A 152 7.89 -6.61 15.25
CA VAL A 152 7.21 -7.29 16.36
C VAL A 152 7.42 -8.81 16.28
N ASP A 153 7.23 -9.51 17.39
CA ASP A 153 7.43 -10.97 17.42
C ASP A 153 6.38 -11.72 16.59
N SER A 154 5.14 -11.21 16.56
CA SER A 154 4.04 -11.80 15.79
C SER A 154 3.00 -10.76 15.41
N VAL A 155 2.87 -10.50 14.11
CA VAL A 155 1.82 -9.63 13.53
C VAL A 155 0.41 -10.17 13.80
N PRO A 156 0.13 -11.49 13.64
CA PRO A 156 -1.18 -12.04 14.02
C PRO A 156 -1.54 -11.81 15.48
N GLU A 157 -0.57 -11.95 16.40
CA GLU A 157 -0.82 -11.71 17.82
C GLU A 157 -1.04 -10.24 18.12
N LEU A 158 -0.25 -9.34 17.50
CA LEU A 158 -0.49 -7.90 17.58
C LEU A 158 -1.89 -7.54 17.08
N SER A 159 -2.34 -8.13 15.97
CA SER A 159 -3.69 -7.91 15.43
C SER A 159 -4.77 -8.20 16.48
N ARG A 160 -4.61 -9.29 17.24
CA ARG A 160 -5.54 -9.69 18.31
C ARG A 160 -5.51 -8.69 19.46
N ILE A 161 -4.32 -8.22 19.86
CA ILE A 161 -4.14 -7.21 20.91
C ILE A 161 -4.80 -5.89 20.52
N LEU A 162 -4.55 -5.40 19.30
CA LEU A 162 -5.14 -4.15 18.79
C LEU A 162 -6.66 -4.24 18.70
N THR A 163 -7.19 -5.38 18.22
CA THR A 163 -8.65 -5.62 18.19
C THR A 163 -9.26 -5.55 19.58
N ASN A 164 -8.63 -6.22 20.57
CA ASN A 164 -9.12 -6.21 21.95
C ASN A 164 -9.02 -4.82 22.60
N ALA A 165 -8.08 -3.99 22.15
CA ALA A 165 -7.93 -2.61 22.59
C ALA A 165 -8.88 -1.64 21.86
N GLY A 166 -9.67 -2.10 20.89
CA GLY A 166 -10.58 -1.24 20.11
C GLY A 166 -9.85 -0.30 19.15
N VAL A 167 -8.62 -0.65 18.76
CA VAL A 167 -7.79 0.14 17.85
C VAL A 167 -8.16 -0.16 16.40
N ASP A 168 -8.37 0.89 15.60
CA ASP A 168 -8.54 0.78 14.16
C ASP A 168 -7.20 0.55 13.44
N TYR A 169 -7.15 -0.46 12.57
CA TYR A 169 -5.96 -0.77 11.79
C TYR A 169 -6.30 -1.48 10.47
N SER A 170 -5.33 -1.51 9.55
CA SER A 170 -5.40 -2.25 8.29
C SER A 170 -4.47 -3.47 8.32
N TYR A 171 -5.04 -4.68 8.35
CA TYR A 171 -4.30 -5.95 8.20
C TYR A 171 -4.07 -6.29 6.74
N GLN A 172 -2.84 -6.67 6.36
CA GLN A 172 -2.47 -6.97 4.98
C GLN A 172 -1.54 -8.19 4.88
N THR A 173 -1.55 -8.83 3.70
CA THR A 173 -0.78 -10.02 3.33
C THR A 173 -0.10 -9.85 1.98
#